data_AF-X0ZMB0-F1
#
_entry.id   AF-X0ZMB0-F1
#
_cell.length_a   1.000
_cell.length_b   1.000
_cell.length_c   1.000
_cell.angle_alpha   90.00
_cell.angle_beta   90.00
_cell.angle_gamma   90.00
#
_symmetry.space_group_name_H-M   'P 1'
#
loop_
_entity.id
_entity.type
_entity.pdbx_description
1 polymer ?
#
loop_
_entity_poly.entity_id
_entity_poly.type
_entity_poly.pdbx_seq_one_letter_code
_entity_poly.pdbx_strand_id
1 'polypeptide(L)'
;MVEVVDPDVSNMEPEVVAACTFPVKEGLEVDTAGKRAASVRTMMLEFMLARCPESAVIQSLAFNDGLENSRFSNDGDEDELCILCGLCVRVCRDLVGAAAIGYIYRGSDRVVGTPFQLNSEACIGCMACAAVCPTGAVRVEDQDGQRILHTWNTTVTLHTCPECGEPDVPGPMAFLKERVPVS
;
A
#
# COMPACT_ATOMS: atom_id res chain seq x y z
N MET A 1 14.69 -4.90 6.12
CA MET A 1 15.75 -5.92 6.05
C MET A 1 16.47 -5.95 7.38
N VAL A 2 16.86 -7.13 7.85
CA VAL A 2 17.65 -7.35 9.07
C VAL A 2 18.74 -8.38 8.77
N GLU A 3 19.84 -8.35 9.51
CA GLU A 3 20.83 -9.43 9.46
C GLU A 3 20.41 -10.51 10.45
N VAL A 4 20.47 -11.77 10.01
CA VAL A 4 20.16 -12.94 10.84
C VAL A 4 21.28 -13.95 10.77
N VAL A 5 21.57 -14.58 11.91
CA VAL A 5 22.40 -15.78 11.99
C VAL A 5 21.48 -16.94 12.34
N ASP A 6 21.28 -17.85 11.38
CA ASP A 6 20.45 -19.04 11.56
C ASP A 6 21.30 -20.20 12.12
N PRO A 7 20.96 -20.75 13.30
CA PRO A 7 21.73 -21.83 13.92
C PRO A 7 21.69 -23.14 13.13
N ASP A 8 20.72 -23.32 12.23
CA ASP A 8 20.60 -24.53 11.40
C ASP A 8 21.55 -24.49 10.19
N VAL A 9 22.17 -23.34 9.89
CA VAL A 9 23.05 -23.15 8.73
C VAL A 9 24.52 -23.37 9.13
N SER A 10 25.18 -24.30 8.45
CA SER A 10 26.51 -24.83 8.81
C SER A 10 27.63 -23.78 8.94
N ASN A 11 27.51 -22.63 8.28
CA ASN A 11 28.55 -21.61 8.26
C ASN A 11 28.30 -20.46 9.25
N MET A 12 27.12 -20.38 9.89
CA MET A 12 26.71 -19.31 10.83
C MET A 12 27.03 -17.87 10.34
N GLU A 13 27.08 -17.66 9.02
CA GLU A 13 27.35 -16.33 8.46
C GLU A 13 26.07 -15.47 8.50
N PRO A 14 26.18 -14.17 8.83
CA PRO A 14 25.04 -13.26 8.79
C PRO A 14 24.47 -13.10 7.37
N GLU A 15 23.18 -13.40 7.22
CA GLU A 15 22.41 -13.20 5.99
C GLU A 15 21.44 -12.02 6.15
N VAL A 16 21.25 -11.24 5.07
CA VAL A 16 20.28 -10.14 5.05
C VAL A 16 18.93 -10.66 4.58
N VAL A 17 17.92 -10.63 5.45
CA VAL A 17 16.58 -11.18 5.18
C VAL A 17 15.46 -10.16 5.36
N ALA A 18 14.30 -10.47 4.80
CA ALA A 18 13.07 -9.71 5.01
C ALA A 18 12.40 -10.13 6.33
N ALA A 19 12.45 -9.27 7.35
CA ALA A 19 11.92 -9.56 8.68
C ALA A 19 10.42 -9.92 8.70
N CYS A 20 9.62 -9.40 7.77
CA CYS A 20 8.18 -9.62 7.74
C CYS A 20 7.75 -11.01 7.27
N THR A 21 8.64 -11.77 6.61
CA THR A 21 8.33 -13.09 6.05
C THR A 21 9.31 -14.17 6.46
N PHE A 22 10.47 -13.80 7.00
CA PHE A 22 11.45 -14.77 7.48
C PHE A 22 10.90 -15.50 8.73
N PRO A 23 10.86 -16.85 8.74
CA PRO A 23 10.34 -17.61 9.87
C PRO A 23 11.17 -17.43 11.14
N VAL A 24 10.51 -17.25 12.29
CA VAL A 24 11.18 -17.22 13.59
C VAL A 24 11.54 -18.64 14.03
N LYS A 25 12.73 -18.78 14.64
CA LYS A 25 13.25 -20.03 15.18
C LYS A 25 13.93 -19.79 16.53
N GLU A 26 14.00 -20.84 17.34
CA GLU A 26 14.77 -20.83 18.57
C GLU A 26 16.27 -20.67 18.26
N GLY A 27 16.96 -19.82 19.02
CA GLY A 27 18.39 -19.56 18.82
C GLY A 27 18.73 -18.65 17.62
N LEU A 28 17.73 -18.06 16.96
CA LEU A 28 17.97 -17.07 15.90
C LEU A 28 18.54 -15.77 16.51
N GLU A 29 19.70 -15.33 16.05
CA GLU A 29 20.25 -14.02 16.39
C GLU A 29 19.88 -13.00 15.31
N VAL A 30 19.30 -11.86 15.72
CA VAL A 30 18.82 -10.81 14.82
C VAL A 30 19.55 -9.50 15.11
N ASP A 31 20.25 -8.98 14.10
CA ASP A 31 20.86 -7.65 14.15
C ASP A 31 20.11 -6.68 13.23
N THR A 32 19.38 -5.74 13.85
CA THR A 32 18.66 -4.69 13.14
C THR A 32 19.53 -3.51 12.72
N ALA A 33 20.75 -3.40 13.27
CA ALA A 33 21.72 -2.33 13.01
C ALA A 33 22.93 -2.83 12.19
N GLY A 34 22.92 -4.10 11.76
CA GLY A 34 23.94 -4.70 10.92
C GLY A 34 24.26 -3.87 9.68
N LYS A 35 25.54 -3.80 9.32
CA LYS A 35 26.05 -2.91 8.26
C LYS A 35 25.43 -3.20 6.90
N ARG A 36 25.28 -4.48 6.53
CA ARG A 36 24.69 -4.90 5.26
C ARG A 36 23.19 -4.60 5.25
N ALA A 37 22.48 -4.89 6.34
CA ALA A 37 21.05 -4.58 6.44
C ALA A 37 20.78 -3.07 6.41
N ALA A 38 21.62 -2.25 7.05
CA ALA A 38 21.57 -0.79 6.96
C ALA A 38 21.79 -0.34 5.50
N SER A 39 22.88 -0.74 4.85
CA SER A 39 23.16 -0.35 3.46
C SER A 39 22.04 -0.74 2.48
N VAL A 40 21.42 -1.93 2.67
CA VAL A 40 20.28 -2.34 1.83
C VAL A 40 19.05 -1.47 2.09
N ARG A 41 18.74 -1.11 3.35
CA ARG A 41 17.63 -0.20 3.65
C ARG A 41 17.83 1.18 3.04
N THR A 42 19.05 1.72 3.14
CA THR A 42 19.43 2.98 2.51
C THR A 42 19.19 2.93 1.00
N MET A 43 19.66 1.88 0.33
CA MET A 43 19.43 1.70 -1.10
C MET A 43 17.94 1.59 -1.46
N MET A 44 17.15 0.86 -0.67
CA MET A 44 15.69 0.76 -0.88
C MET A 44 14.99 2.11 -0.72
N LEU A 45 15.37 2.88 0.31
CA LEU A 45 14.83 4.22 0.53
C LEU A 45 15.20 5.18 -0.59
N GLU A 46 16.41 5.07 -1.13
CA GLU A 46 16.84 5.87 -2.28
C GLU A 46 15.98 5.59 -3.51
N PHE A 47 15.69 4.32 -3.81
CA PHE A 47 14.76 3.95 -4.89
C PHE A 47 13.33 4.42 -4.64
N MET A 48 12.86 4.37 -3.39
CA MET A 48 11.54 4.92 -3.03
C MET A 48 11.51 6.43 -3.25
N LEU A 49 12.55 7.14 -2.83
CA LEU A 49 12.67 8.59 -3.00
C LEU A 49 12.74 8.98 -4.48
N ALA A 50 13.42 8.18 -5.31
CA ALA A 50 13.43 8.38 -6.76
C ALA A 50 12.03 8.27 -7.39
N ARG A 51 11.20 7.33 -6.91
CA ARG A 51 9.85 7.11 -7.44
C ARG A 51 8.83 8.13 -6.94
N CYS A 52 8.90 8.48 -5.66
CA CYS A 52 7.90 9.34 -5.00
C CYS A 52 8.59 10.46 -4.21
N PRO A 53 9.22 11.43 -4.92
CA PRO A 53 10.04 12.46 -4.29
C PRO A 53 9.23 13.35 -3.33
N GLU A 54 7.95 13.58 -3.61
CA GLU A 54 7.06 14.42 -2.81
C GLU A 54 6.35 13.68 -1.65
N SER A 55 6.62 12.38 -1.45
CA SER A 55 6.05 11.65 -0.34
C SER A 55 6.71 12.04 0.99
N ALA A 56 6.02 12.83 1.81
CA ALA A 56 6.48 13.27 3.12
C ALA A 56 6.94 12.12 4.04
N VAL A 57 6.29 10.94 3.94
CA VAL A 57 6.67 9.74 4.69
C VAL A 57 8.02 9.20 4.22
N ILE A 58 8.25 9.13 2.90
CA ILE A 58 9.51 8.66 2.34
C ILE A 58 10.63 9.68 2.58
N GLN A 59 10.36 10.97 2.43
CA GLN A 59 11.31 12.04 2.79
C GLN A 59 11.74 11.94 4.26
N SER A 60 10.79 11.71 5.17
CA SER A 60 11.09 11.56 6.61
C SER A 60 11.96 10.32 6.88
N LEU A 61 11.65 9.19 6.23
CA LEU A 61 12.43 7.97 6.39
C LEU A 61 13.84 8.12 5.78
N ALA A 62 13.96 8.75 4.62
CA ALA A 62 15.23 9.04 3.97
C ALA A 62 16.10 9.96 4.84
N PHE A 63 15.51 11.04 5.37
CA PHE A 63 16.20 11.97 6.27
C PHE A 63 16.75 11.26 7.51
N ASN A 64 15.95 10.39 8.14
CA ASN A 64 16.37 9.62 9.31
C ASN A 64 17.54 8.64 9.01
N ASP A 65 17.70 8.24 7.75
CA ASP A 65 18.78 7.37 7.27
C ASP A 65 19.96 8.17 6.67
N GLY A 66 19.92 9.50 6.77
CA GLY A 66 20.97 10.39 6.25
C GLY A 66 20.94 10.60 4.74
N LEU A 67 19.81 10.31 4.08
CA LEU A 67 19.60 10.54 2.65
C LEU A 67 18.89 11.87 2.41
N GLU A 68 19.57 12.81 1.76
CA GLU A 68 18.98 14.08 1.33
C GLU A 68 18.35 14.00 -0.07
N ASN A 69 18.98 13.27 -0.99
CA ASN A 69 18.56 13.17 -2.39
C ASN A 69 18.82 11.76 -2.95
N SER A 70 18.06 11.39 -3.97
CA SER A 70 18.30 10.17 -4.76
C SER A 70 19.33 10.42 -5.86
N ARG A 71 20.26 9.46 -6.07
CA ARG A 71 21.16 9.44 -7.22
C ARG A 71 20.51 8.88 -8.50
N PHE A 72 19.33 8.26 -8.36
CA PHE A 72 18.55 7.74 -9.49
C PHE A 72 17.57 8.81 -9.99
N SER A 73 17.38 8.86 -11.30
CA SER A 73 16.38 9.74 -11.93
C SER A 73 14.96 9.30 -11.58
N ASN A 74 14.06 10.29 -11.49
CA ASN A 74 12.63 10.04 -11.57
C ASN A 74 12.25 10.07 -13.07
N ASP A 75 11.99 8.91 -13.66
CA ASP A 75 11.51 8.81 -15.04
C ASP A 75 9.97 8.79 -15.11
N GLY A 76 9.29 8.96 -13.97
CA GLY A 76 7.84 8.89 -13.80
C GLY A 76 7.20 10.23 -13.44
N ASP A 77 6.05 10.16 -12.78
CA ASP A 77 5.30 11.32 -12.28
C ASP A 77 6.01 11.91 -11.04
N GLU A 78 6.27 13.22 -11.06
CA GLU A 78 6.90 13.94 -9.95
C GLU A 78 5.98 13.99 -8.72
N ASP A 79 4.67 13.98 -8.94
CA ASP A 79 3.64 14.04 -7.90
C ASP A 79 3.22 12.64 -7.39
N GLU A 80 3.88 11.57 -7.83
CA GLU A 80 3.59 10.20 -7.40
C GLU A 80 3.86 10.05 -5.89
N LEU A 81 2.87 9.52 -5.18
CA LEU A 81 2.97 9.21 -3.75
C LEU A 81 2.93 7.70 -3.48
N CYS A 82 2.58 6.89 -4.47
CA CYS A 82 2.42 5.44 -4.34
C CYS A 82 3.76 4.70 -4.39
N ILE A 83 4.12 4.09 -3.26
CA ILE A 83 5.29 3.21 -3.13
C ILE A 83 5.04 1.77 -3.57
N LEU A 84 3.90 1.48 -4.22
CA LEU A 84 3.51 0.15 -4.70
C LEU A 84 3.51 -0.97 -3.63
N CYS A 85 3.32 -0.64 -2.34
CA CYS A 85 3.36 -1.60 -1.23
C CYS A 85 2.26 -2.69 -1.27
N GLY A 86 1.19 -2.47 -2.04
CA GLY A 86 0.11 -3.44 -2.26
C GLY A 86 -0.88 -3.59 -1.11
N LEU A 87 -0.80 -2.76 -0.06
CA LEU A 87 -1.74 -2.79 1.06
C LEU A 87 -3.18 -2.54 0.61
N CYS A 88 -3.40 -1.56 -0.27
CA CYS A 88 -4.71 -1.26 -0.84
C CYS A 88 -5.29 -2.43 -1.66
N VAL A 89 -4.47 -3.09 -2.47
CA VAL A 89 -4.86 -4.26 -3.27
C VAL A 89 -5.22 -5.44 -2.36
N ARG A 90 -4.38 -5.72 -1.35
CA ARG A 90 -4.65 -6.78 -0.38
C ARG A 90 -5.93 -6.53 0.41
N VAL A 91 -6.14 -5.34 0.97
CA VAL A 91 -7.37 -5.07 1.74
C VAL A 91 -8.62 -5.15 0.87
N CYS A 92 -8.56 -4.67 -0.38
CA CYS A 92 -9.69 -4.70 -1.30
C CYS A 92 -10.07 -6.14 -1.70
N ARG A 93 -9.08 -7.01 -1.91
CA ARG A 93 -9.29 -8.40 -2.32
C ARG A 93 -9.51 -9.38 -1.17
N ASP A 94 -8.74 -9.26 -0.09
CA ASP A 94 -8.66 -10.29 0.94
C ASP A 94 -9.61 -9.99 2.12
N LEU A 95 -9.76 -8.71 2.51
CA LEU A 95 -10.63 -8.32 3.62
C LEU A 95 -12.03 -7.94 3.14
N VAL A 96 -12.12 -7.00 2.20
CA VAL A 96 -13.40 -6.55 1.64
C VAL A 96 -13.95 -7.58 0.65
N GLY A 97 -13.04 -8.19 -0.12
CA GLY A 97 -13.39 -9.15 -1.16
C GLY A 97 -14.08 -8.57 -2.38
N ALA A 98 -14.01 -7.24 -2.57
CA ALA A 98 -14.49 -6.56 -3.77
C ALA A 98 -13.54 -6.77 -4.96
N ALA A 99 -12.23 -6.85 -4.69
CA ALA A 99 -11.19 -7.01 -5.71
C ALA A 99 -11.28 -5.98 -6.87
N ALA A 100 -11.71 -4.75 -6.56
CA ALA A 100 -11.94 -3.69 -7.54
C ALA A 100 -10.64 -3.08 -8.12
N ILE A 101 -9.53 -3.21 -7.39
CA ILE A 101 -8.23 -2.66 -7.78
C ILE A 101 -7.15 -3.75 -7.79
N GLY A 102 -6.15 -3.57 -8.65
CA GLY A 102 -5.03 -4.49 -8.78
C GLY A 102 -3.80 -3.80 -9.37
N TYR A 103 -2.73 -4.56 -9.56
CA TYR A 103 -1.57 -4.08 -10.29
C TYR A 103 -1.79 -4.20 -11.80
N ILE A 104 -1.53 -3.12 -12.51
CA ILE A 104 -1.53 -3.06 -13.97
C ILE A 104 -0.15 -2.68 -14.49
N TYR A 105 0.11 -2.97 -15.76
CA TYR A 105 1.44 -2.86 -16.40
C TYR A 105 2.53 -3.70 -15.69
N ARG A 106 3.80 -3.46 -16.03
CA ARG A 106 4.97 -4.22 -15.56
C ARG A 106 6.20 -3.30 -15.47
N GLY A 107 7.23 -3.75 -14.76
CA GLY A 107 8.50 -3.01 -14.65
C GLY A 107 8.34 -1.68 -13.92
N SER A 108 9.06 -0.66 -14.39
CA SER A 108 8.98 0.73 -13.90
C SER A 108 7.58 1.33 -14.05
N ASP A 109 6.86 0.94 -15.10
CA ASP A 109 5.56 1.50 -15.47
C ASP A 109 4.41 0.89 -14.68
N ARG A 110 4.70 -0.02 -13.74
CA ARG A 110 3.70 -0.68 -12.91
C ARG A 110 2.98 0.34 -12.02
N VAL A 111 1.65 0.30 -12.03
CA VAL A 111 0.80 1.11 -11.14
C VAL A 111 -0.29 0.25 -10.51
N VAL A 112 -0.95 0.79 -9.48
CA VAL A 112 -2.20 0.23 -8.96
C VAL A 112 -3.35 0.96 -9.65
N GLY A 113 -4.37 0.23 -10.09
CA GLY A 113 -5.54 0.83 -10.73
C GLY A 113 -6.70 -0.15 -10.85
N THR A 114 -7.80 0.33 -11.40
CA THR A 114 -8.95 -0.48 -11.79
C THR A 114 -8.70 -1.17 -13.15
N PRO A 115 -9.48 -2.19 -13.52
CA PRO A 115 -9.44 -2.75 -14.86
C PRO A 115 -9.59 -1.67 -15.93
N PHE A 116 -8.63 -1.60 -16.85
CA PHE A 116 -8.55 -0.58 -17.91
C PHE A 116 -8.54 0.88 -17.40
N GLN A 117 -8.30 1.12 -16.11
CA GLN A 117 -8.38 2.44 -15.46
C GLN A 117 -9.74 3.14 -15.64
N LEU A 118 -10.80 2.35 -15.78
CA LEU A 118 -12.18 2.82 -15.86
C LEU A 118 -12.89 2.70 -14.52
N ASN A 119 -14.07 3.33 -14.41
CA ASN A 119 -14.94 3.14 -13.25
C ASN A 119 -15.18 1.65 -13.00
N SER A 120 -14.92 1.20 -11.76
CA SER A 120 -15.13 -0.18 -11.36
C SER A 120 -16.46 -0.36 -10.65
N GLU A 121 -17.39 -1.08 -11.27
CA GLU A 121 -18.66 -1.50 -10.65
C GLU A 121 -18.46 -2.40 -9.42
N ALA A 122 -17.30 -3.05 -9.31
CA ALA A 122 -16.92 -3.84 -8.15
C ALA A 122 -16.53 -2.97 -6.95
N CYS A 123 -16.20 -1.68 -7.17
CA CYS A 123 -15.87 -0.78 -6.08
C CYS A 123 -17.13 -0.38 -5.31
N ILE A 124 -17.11 -0.68 -4.03
CA ILE A 124 -18.23 -0.40 -3.12
C ILE A 124 -18.03 0.88 -2.34
N GLY A 125 -17.00 1.69 -2.63
CA GLY A 125 -16.75 2.94 -1.91
C GLY A 125 -16.41 2.79 -0.41
N CYS A 126 -15.94 1.63 0.07
CA CYS A 126 -15.70 1.40 1.50
C CYS A 126 -14.52 2.15 2.13
N MET A 127 -13.72 2.89 1.34
CA MET A 127 -12.54 3.66 1.79
C MET A 127 -11.42 2.85 2.47
N ALA A 128 -11.53 1.52 2.57
CA ALA A 128 -10.52 0.68 3.22
C ALA A 128 -9.13 0.84 2.57
N CYS A 129 -9.07 1.03 1.26
CA CYS A 129 -7.82 1.29 0.53
C CYS A 129 -7.15 2.61 0.93
N ALA A 130 -7.94 3.66 1.23
CA ALA A 130 -7.44 4.95 1.70
C ALA A 130 -6.92 4.85 3.13
N ALA A 131 -7.67 4.17 4.01
CA ALA A 131 -7.31 4.00 5.41
C ALA A 131 -5.98 3.25 5.61
N VAL A 132 -5.65 2.27 4.75
CA VAL A 132 -4.40 1.50 4.85
C VAL A 132 -3.24 2.10 4.06
N CYS A 133 -3.43 3.20 3.33
CA CYS A 133 -2.39 3.79 2.49
C CYS A 133 -1.37 4.53 3.37
N PRO A 134 -0.11 4.08 3.45
CA PRO A 134 0.86 4.69 4.35
C PRO A 134 1.31 6.08 3.89
N THR A 135 1.20 6.38 2.59
CA THR A 135 1.73 7.62 1.98
C THR A 135 0.64 8.62 1.60
N GLY A 136 -0.63 8.31 1.80
CA GLY A 136 -1.74 9.17 1.39
C GLY A 136 -1.97 9.23 -0.14
N ALA A 137 -1.44 8.28 -0.91
CA ALA A 137 -1.60 8.24 -2.37
C ALA A 137 -3.06 8.02 -2.82
N VAL A 138 -3.90 7.44 -1.96
CA VAL A 138 -5.31 7.15 -2.28
C VAL A 138 -6.19 8.32 -1.82
N ARG A 139 -6.66 9.12 -2.78
CA ARG A 139 -7.48 10.30 -2.54
C ARG A 139 -8.95 9.94 -2.72
N VAL A 140 -9.76 10.27 -1.71
CA VAL A 140 -11.20 10.05 -1.71
C VAL A 140 -11.90 11.31 -1.23
N GLU A 141 -13.01 11.65 -1.86
CA GLU A 141 -13.83 12.81 -1.54
C GLU A 141 -15.31 12.42 -1.59
N ASP A 142 -16.10 12.92 -0.63
CA ASP A 142 -17.55 12.79 -0.65
C ASP A 142 -18.15 14.15 -1.03
N GLN A 143 -18.91 14.19 -2.13
CA GLN A 143 -19.52 15.40 -2.68
C GLN A 143 -20.90 15.08 -3.26
N ASP A 144 -21.90 15.90 -2.96
CA ASP A 144 -23.27 15.82 -3.53
C ASP A 144 -23.92 14.42 -3.42
N GLY A 145 -23.68 13.71 -2.32
CA GLY A 145 -24.20 12.35 -2.09
C GLY A 145 -23.48 11.27 -2.91
N GLN A 146 -22.30 11.56 -3.42
CA GLN A 146 -21.44 10.63 -4.12
C GLN A 146 -20.06 10.57 -3.47
N ARG A 147 -19.45 9.38 -3.52
CA ARG A 147 -18.07 9.13 -3.11
C ARG A 147 -17.20 8.97 -4.34
N ILE A 148 -16.25 9.88 -4.49
CA ILE A 148 -15.32 9.97 -5.61
C ILE A 148 -13.96 9.45 -5.14
N LEU A 149 -13.54 8.32 -5.70
CA LEU A 149 -12.20 7.77 -5.51
C LEU A 149 -11.33 8.27 -6.66
N HIS A 150 -10.78 9.48 -6.51
CA HIS A 150 -9.97 10.17 -7.52
C HIS A 150 -8.85 9.28 -8.09
N THR A 151 -8.15 8.56 -7.22
CA THR A 151 -7.04 7.67 -7.63
C THR A 151 -7.50 6.51 -8.52
N TRP A 152 -8.76 6.10 -8.44
CA TRP A 152 -9.29 4.92 -9.12
C TRP A 152 -10.26 5.24 -10.25
N ASN A 153 -10.45 6.52 -10.58
CA ASN A 153 -11.42 6.97 -11.58
C ASN A 153 -12.82 6.35 -11.35
N THR A 154 -13.25 6.26 -10.09
CA THR A 154 -14.46 5.55 -9.70
C THR A 154 -15.32 6.41 -8.80
N THR A 155 -16.61 6.48 -9.12
CA THR A 155 -17.61 7.22 -8.36
C THR A 155 -18.71 6.27 -7.91
N VAL A 156 -19.08 6.35 -6.63
CA VAL A 156 -20.06 5.48 -5.99
C VAL A 156 -21.15 6.34 -5.36
N THR A 157 -22.42 6.04 -5.64
CA THR A 157 -23.55 6.73 -5.00
C THR A 157 -23.66 6.33 -3.54
N LEU A 158 -23.86 7.32 -2.67
CA LEU A 158 -24.09 7.14 -1.24
C LEU A 158 -25.60 7.18 -0.95
N HIS A 159 -26.03 6.30 -0.04
CA HIS A 159 -27.35 6.31 0.55
C HIS A 159 -27.33 7.08 1.87
N THR A 160 -28.44 7.72 2.16
CA THR A 160 -28.64 8.49 3.39
C THR A 160 -28.94 7.57 4.56
N CYS A 161 -28.23 7.74 5.66
CA CYS A 161 -28.52 7.06 6.92
C CYS A 161 -29.89 7.51 7.46
N PRO A 162 -30.82 6.58 7.81
CA PRO A 162 -32.14 6.93 8.31
C PRO A 162 -32.14 7.54 9.72
N GLU A 163 -31.05 7.39 10.47
CA GLU A 163 -30.94 7.88 11.86
C GLU A 163 -30.37 9.30 11.92
N CYS A 164 -29.24 9.57 11.24
CA CYS A 164 -28.58 10.87 11.27
C CYS A 164 -28.86 11.75 10.03
N GLY A 165 -29.33 11.18 8.92
CA GLY A 165 -29.59 11.93 7.68
C GLY A 165 -28.35 12.24 6.84
N GLU A 166 -27.16 11.72 7.19
CA GLU A 166 -25.94 11.90 6.40
C GLU A 166 -25.84 10.87 5.26
N PRO A 167 -25.37 11.26 4.05
CA PRO A 167 -25.15 10.34 2.94
C PRO A 167 -23.77 9.68 3.05
N ASP A 168 -23.61 8.70 3.93
CA ASP A 168 -22.33 8.06 4.23
C ASP A 168 -22.26 6.56 3.88
N VAL A 169 -23.41 5.93 3.64
CA VAL A 169 -23.53 4.49 3.35
C VAL A 169 -23.33 4.23 1.86
N PRO A 170 -22.36 3.41 1.44
CA PRO A 170 -22.22 3.12 0.02
C PRO A 170 -23.37 2.30 -0.56
N GLY A 171 -23.82 2.64 -1.78
CA GLY A 171 -24.95 1.97 -2.42
C GLY A 171 -24.72 0.51 -2.83
N PRO A 172 -23.55 0.14 -3.40
CA PRO A 172 -23.26 -1.24 -3.80
C PRO A 172 -23.05 -2.18 -2.60
N MET A 173 -24.13 -2.58 -1.93
CA MET A 173 -24.11 -3.53 -0.79
C MET A 173 -24.46 -4.96 -1.19
N ALA A 174 -24.74 -5.21 -2.49
CA ALA A 174 -25.17 -6.52 -2.98
C ALA A 174 -24.19 -7.64 -2.60
N PHE A 175 -22.89 -7.37 -2.67
CA PHE A 175 -21.85 -8.35 -2.31
C PHE A 175 -21.82 -8.71 -0.82
N LEU A 176 -22.34 -7.86 0.08
CA LEU A 176 -22.40 -8.17 1.52
C LEU A 176 -23.48 -9.19 1.84
N LYS A 177 -24.57 -9.23 1.07
CA LYS A 177 -25.68 -10.18 1.29
C LYS A 177 -25.23 -11.64 1.17
N GLU A 178 -24.20 -11.91 0.37
CA GLU A 178 -23.65 -13.25 0.18
C GLU A 178 -22.60 -13.63 1.24
N ARG A 179 -22.02 -12.64 1.94
CA ARG A 179 -20.88 -12.84 2.85
C ARG A 179 -21.20 -12.62 4.32
N VAL A 180 -22.21 -11.82 4.64
CA VAL A 180 -22.69 -11.61 6.00
C VAL A 180 -23.95 -12.45 6.15
N PRO A 181 -23.94 -13.52 6.97
CA PRO A 181 -25.16 -14.24 7.30
C PRO A 181 -26.09 -13.28 8.05
N VAL A 182 -27.03 -12.68 7.32
CA VAL A 182 -28.09 -11.87 7.92
C VAL A 182 -29.09 -12.87 8.50
N SER A 183 -29.05 -13.04 9.82
CA SER A 183 -30.05 -13.80 10.59
C SER A 183 -31.39 -13.09 10.56
#